data_AF-A0A078JVP7-F1
#
_entry.id   AF-A0A078JVP7-F1
#
_cell.length_a   1.000
_cell.length_b   1.000
_cell.length_c   1.000
_cell.angle_alpha   90.00
_cell.angle_beta   90.00
_cell.angle_gamma   90.00
#
_symmetry.space_group_name_H-M   'P 1'
#
loop_
_entity.id
_entity.type
_entity.pdbx_description
1 polymer ?
#
loop_
_entity_poly.entity_id
_entity_poly.type
_entity_poly.pdbx_seq_one_letter_code
_entity_poly.pdbx_strand_id
1 'polypeptide(L)'
;MEMEFESRYEINRTVEFIISKSFTRIALQFPDELLKESTKVVRALKSKLKEMNSENDREVRFFVMADTTYGSCCVDEVGALHIDSQCVVHYGQTCLSPTSVLPAFFVFGKASIKVSSCVKHLLDHTSKSDKPVMILYGLEYAHVIPSIQEELRLSKPESQLKFSVANVLCSFITPSKDPRESMEHPVPSGEDSLSSSRNYRLGGLTWDLPEGSKIED
;
A
#
# COMPACT_ATOMS: atom_id res chain seq x y z
N MET A 1 -18.08 10.25 -9.76
CA MET A 1 -19.14 9.32 -9.28
C MET A 1 -18.80 7.85 -9.55
N GLU A 2 -18.60 7.39 -10.79
CA GLU A 2 -18.16 6.01 -11.08
C GLU A 2 -16.64 5.90 -11.23
N MET A 3 -16.01 6.75 -12.05
CA MET A 3 -14.55 6.81 -12.19
C MET A 3 -13.81 7.06 -10.86
N GLU A 4 -14.42 7.84 -9.97
CA GLU A 4 -13.87 8.10 -8.63
C GLU A 4 -13.91 6.86 -7.73
N PHE A 5 -14.98 6.07 -7.83
CA PHE A 5 -15.10 4.80 -7.12
C PHE A 5 -14.07 3.79 -7.64
N GLU A 6 -13.96 3.64 -8.96
CA GLU A 6 -12.98 2.74 -9.57
C GLU A 6 -11.55 3.14 -9.23
N SER A 7 -11.27 4.45 -9.18
CA SER A 7 -9.98 4.99 -8.77
C SER A 7 -9.69 4.71 -7.30
N ARG A 8 -10.68 4.86 -6.41
CA ARG A 8 -10.54 4.60 -4.97
C ARG A 8 -10.28 3.12 -4.67
N TYR A 9 -10.92 2.22 -5.40
CA TYR A 9 -10.78 0.77 -5.25
C TYR A 9 -9.77 0.14 -6.19
N GLU A 10 -9.05 0.96 -6.96
CA GLU A 10 -7.99 0.55 -7.88
C GLU A 10 -8.40 -0.62 -8.79
N ILE A 11 -9.63 -0.53 -9.32
CA ILE A 11 -10.25 -1.61 -10.11
C ILE A 11 -9.37 -1.98 -11.31
N ASN A 12 -8.84 -0.99 -12.02
CA ASN A 12 -7.97 -1.22 -13.19
C ASN A 12 -6.69 -1.96 -12.80
N ARG A 13 -5.95 -1.48 -11.78
CA ARG A 13 -4.70 -2.13 -11.34
C ARG A 13 -4.95 -3.54 -10.81
N THR A 14 -6.07 -3.76 -10.13
CA THR A 14 -6.47 -5.08 -9.63
C THR A 14 -6.73 -6.03 -10.80
N VAL A 15 -7.44 -5.59 -11.85
CA VAL A 15 -7.72 -6.39 -13.04
C VAL A 15 -6.44 -6.67 -13.83
N GLU A 16 -5.57 -5.69 -14.04
CA GLU A 16 -4.26 -5.88 -14.67
C GLU A 16 -3.42 -6.92 -13.93
N PHE A 17 -3.41 -6.86 -12.59
CA PHE A 17 -2.74 -7.85 -11.76
C PHE A 17 -3.32 -9.26 -11.97
N ILE A 18 -4.64 -9.42 -11.92
CA ILE A 18 -5.32 -10.71 -12.13
C ILE A 18 -5.00 -11.29 -13.51
N ILE A 19 -5.08 -10.48 -14.57
CA ILE A 19 -4.80 -10.90 -15.95
C ILE A 19 -3.33 -11.30 -16.08
N SER A 20 -2.40 -10.48 -15.58
CA SER A 20 -0.95 -10.72 -15.70
C SER A 20 -0.52 -12.05 -15.06
N LYS A 21 -1.23 -12.51 -14.04
CA LYS A 21 -0.97 -13.77 -13.32
C LYS A 21 -1.87 -14.92 -13.77
N SER A 22 -2.80 -14.69 -14.70
CA SER A 22 -3.79 -15.68 -15.14
C SER A 22 -4.60 -16.29 -13.98
N PHE A 23 -4.92 -15.49 -12.96
CA PHE A 23 -5.74 -15.95 -11.84
C PHE A 23 -7.22 -16.00 -12.22
N THR A 24 -7.91 -17.03 -11.72
CA THR A 24 -9.34 -17.31 -11.96
C THR A 24 -10.14 -17.42 -10.67
N ARG A 25 -9.51 -17.56 -9.51
CA ARG A 25 -10.19 -17.62 -8.20
C ARG A 25 -9.56 -16.66 -7.20
N ILE A 26 -10.22 -15.54 -6.94
CA ILE A 26 -9.68 -14.42 -6.16
C ILE A 26 -10.50 -14.23 -4.88
N ALA A 27 -9.81 -14.16 -3.74
CA ALA A 27 -10.38 -13.75 -2.47
C ALA A 27 -10.30 -12.23 -2.35
N LEU A 28 -11.41 -11.57 -2.04
CA LEU A 28 -11.50 -10.14 -1.79
C LEU A 28 -11.74 -9.95 -0.30
N GLN A 29 -10.71 -9.50 0.40
CA GLN A 29 -10.73 -9.31 1.85
C GLN A 29 -11.03 -7.85 2.18
N PHE A 30 -12.13 -7.62 2.92
CA PHE A 30 -12.57 -6.28 3.31
C PHE A 30 -12.65 -6.15 4.84
N PRO A 31 -12.24 -5.00 5.39
CA PRO A 31 -12.58 -4.63 6.76
C PRO A 31 -14.07 -4.30 6.84
N ASP A 32 -14.62 -4.39 8.06
CA ASP A 32 -16.04 -4.22 8.35
C ASP A 32 -16.63 -2.93 7.74
N GLU A 33 -15.88 -1.82 7.78
CA GLU A 33 -16.35 -0.52 7.29
C GLU A 33 -16.55 -0.48 5.76
N LEU A 34 -15.80 -1.31 5.02
CA LEU A 34 -15.80 -1.39 3.56
C LEU A 34 -16.64 -2.55 3.03
N LEU A 35 -17.04 -3.51 3.88
CA LEU A 35 -17.79 -4.69 3.46
C LEU A 35 -19.09 -4.36 2.73
N LYS A 36 -19.76 -3.27 3.12
CA LYS A 36 -20.98 -2.76 2.46
C LYS A 36 -20.77 -2.40 0.98
N GLU A 37 -19.54 -2.07 0.57
CA GLU A 37 -19.19 -1.68 -0.80
C GLU A 37 -18.72 -2.87 -1.64
N SER A 38 -18.52 -4.05 -1.04
CA SER A 38 -17.97 -5.26 -1.67
C SER A 38 -18.71 -5.69 -2.94
N THR A 39 -20.05 -5.66 -2.92
CA THR A 39 -20.88 -6.04 -4.09
C THR A 39 -20.64 -5.12 -5.29
N LYS A 40 -20.43 -3.83 -5.05
CA LYS A 40 -20.13 -2.84 -6.08
C LYS A 40 -18.71 -3.02 -6.61
N VAL A 41 -17.75 -3.33 -5.74
CA VAL A 41 -16.37 -3.68 -6.15
C VAL A 41 -16.37 -4.93 -7.04
N VAL A 42 -17.05 -6.00 -6.64
CA VAL A 42 -17.17 -7.24 -7.44
C VAL A 42 -17.78 -6.95 -8.81
N ARG A 43 -18.83 -6.11 -8.87
CA ARG A 43 -19.47 -5.73 -10.14
C ARG A 43 -18.49 -4.97 -11.04
N ALA A 44 -17.76 -3.99 -10.49
CA ALA A 44 -16.79 -3.20 -11.22
C ALA A 44 -15.63 -4.08 -11.76
N LEU A 45 -15.07 -4.96 -10.91
CA LEU A 45 -14.03 -5.92 -11.32
C LEU A 45 -14.51 -6.83 -12.46
N LYS A 46 -15.73 -7.38 -12.35
CA LYS A 46 -16.31 -8.23 -13.41
C LYS A 46 -16.53 -7.46 -14.72
N SER A 47 -17.01 -6.22 -14.65
CA SER A 47 -17.19 -5.39 -15.85
C SER A 47 -15.84 -5.12 -16.52
N LYS A 48 -14.86 -4.68 -15.73
CA LYS A 48 -13.54 -4.32 -16.21
C LYS A 48 -12.77 -5.51 -16.78
N LEU A 49 -12.90 -6.70 -16.18
CA LEU A 49 -12.34 -7.93 -16.73
C LEU A 49 -12.93 -8.28 -18.10
N LYS A 50 -14.25 -8.13 -18.29
CA LYS A 50 -14.87 -8.40 -19.60
C LYS A 50 -14.37 -7.43 -20.67
N GLU A 51 -14.17 -6.17 -20.32
CA GLU A 51 -13.61 -5.15 -21.22
C GLU A 51 -12.14 -5.43 -21.59
N MET A 52 -11.31 -5.81 -20.61
CA MET A 52 -9.85 -5.95 -20.83
C MET A 52 -9.42 -7.35 -21.29
N ASN A 53 -10.27 -8.37 -21.13
CA ASN A 53 -9.96 -9.77 -21.41
C ASN A 53 -11.00 -10.42 -22.34
N SER A 54 -11.54 -9.66 -23.30
CA SER A 54 -12.63 -10.10 -24.19
C SER A 54 -12.29 -11.33 -25.06
N GLU A 55 -11.01 -11.64 -25.25
CA GLU A 55 -10.54 -12.76 -26.09
C GLU A 55 -10.36 -14.09 -25.31
N ASN A 56 -10.48 -14.07 -23.98
CA ASN A 56 -10.17 -15.22 -23.14
C ASN A 56 -11.42 -15.65 -22.37
N ASP A 57 -11.93 -16.85 -22.68
CA ASP A 57 -13.18 -17.38 -22.11
C ASP A 57 -13.02 -17.92 -20.66
N ARG A 58 -11.97 -17.50 -19.96
CA ARG A 58 -11.73 -17.93 -18.58
C ARG A 58 -12.59 -17.14 -17.61
N GLU A 59 -13.56 -17.83 -17.03
CA GLU A 59 -14.37 -17.28 -15.95
C GLU A 59 -13.50 -16.98 -14.71
N VAL A 60 -13.48 -15.72 -14.30
CA VAL A 60 -12.87 -15.28 -13.03
C VAL A 60 -13.95 -15.19 -11.95
N ARG A 61 -13.74 -15.90 -10.84
CA ARG A 61 -14.61 -15.94 -9.67
C ARG A 61 -14.02 -15.12 -8.53
N PHE A 62 -14.86 -14.29 -7.94
CA PHE A 62 -14.54 -13.46 -6.78
C PHE A 62 -15.29 -13.96 -5.56
N PHE A 63 -14.60 -14.07 -4.44
CA PHE A 63 -15.14 -14.49 -3.15
C PHE A 63 -14.93 -13.37 -2.15
N VAL A 64 -16.02 -12.83 -1.61
CA VAL A 64 -15.96 -11.75 -0.61
C VAL A 64 -15.72 -12.38 0.76
N MET A 65 -14.66 -11.95 1.43
CA MET A 65 -14.31 -12.31 2.79
C MET A 65 -14.41 -11.06 3.66
N ALA A 66 -14.99 -11.21 4.84
CA ALA A 66 -14.96 -10.19 5.88
C ALA A 66 -13.77 -10.46 6.81
N ASP A 67 -13.08 -9.41 7.22
CA ASP A 67 -12.04 -9.51 8.24
C ASP A 67 -12.60 -9.97 9.58
N THR A 68 -11.73 -10.56 10.39
CA THR A 68 -12.02 -10.75 11.81
C THR A 68 -11.95 -9.40 12.53
N THR A 69 -12.85 -9.19 13.49
CA THR A 69 -12.92 -7.96 14.32
C THR A 69 -11.58 -7.60 15.01
N TYR A 70 -10.71 -8.59 15.19
CA TYR A 70 -9.32 -8.40 15.59
C TYR A 70 -8.40 -8.89 14.47
N GLY A 71 -7.44 -8.07 14.02
CA GLY A 71 -6.47 -8.47 12.99
C GLY A 71 -6.85 -8.13 11.55
N SER A 72 -7.76 -7.17 11.32
CA SER A 72 -8.14 -6.69 9.97
C SER A 72 -6.97 -6.19 9.10
N CYS A 73 -5.82 -5.90 9.70
CA CYS A 73 -4.64 -5.45 8.96
C CYS A 73 -3.86 -6.57 8.25
N CYS A 74 -4.07 -7.84 8.63
CA CYS A 74 -3.35 -9.00 8.11
C CYS A 74 -4.13 -9.70 7.00
N VAL A 75 -3.41 -10.38 6.10
CA VAL A 75 -4.03 -11.23 5.06
C VAL A 75 -4.54 -12.53 5.68
N ASP A 76 -5.82 -12.87 5.47
CA ASP A 76 -6.39 -14.16 5.89
C ASP A 76 -6.11 -15.25 4.85
N GLU A 77 -4.90 -15.81 4.91
CA GLU A 77 -4.50 -16.91 4.03
C GLU A 77 -5.34 -18.17 4.29
N VAL A 78 -5.73 -18.44 5.53
CA VAL A 78 -6.48 -19.64 5.90
C VAL A 78 -7.87 -19.59 5.28
N GLY A 79 -8.60 -18.49 5.45
CA GLY A 79 -9.91 -18.30 4.81
C GLY A 79 -9.84 -18.37 3.29
N ALA A 80 -8.84 -17.73 2.69
CA ALA A 80 -8.63 -17.76 1.25
C ALA A 80 -8.26 -19.16 0.71
N LEU A 81 -7.49 -19.95 1.47
CA LEU A 81 -7.15 -21.33 1.08
C LEU A 81 -8.34 -22.28 1.17
N HIS A 82 -9.26 -22.11 2.14
CA HIS A 82 -10.47 -22.95 2.25
C HIS A 82 -11.39 -22.85 1.03
N ILE A 83 -11.34 -21.72 0.35
CA ILE A 83 -12.09 -21.52 -0.88
C ILE A 83 -11.26 -21.83 -2.11
N ASP A 84 -10.03 -22.36 -2.05
CA ASP A 84 -9.11 -22.53 -3.20
C ASP A 84 -8.83 -21.22 -3.96
N SER A 85 -8.55 -20.14 -3.22
CA SER A 85 -8.12 -18.89 -3.85
C SER A 85 -6.65 -18.96 -4.27
N GLN A 86 -6.32 -18.26 -5.36
CA GLN A 86 -4.97 -18.16 -5.89
C GLN A 86 -4.25 -16.87 -5.45
N CYS A 87 -5.01 -15.87 -4.99
CA CYS A 87 -4.48 -14.63 -4.43
C CYS A 87 -5.54 -13.93 -3.56
N VAL A 88 -5.05 -13.11 -2.64
CA VAL A 88 -5.90 -12.22 -1.85
C VAL A 88 -5.76 -10.78 -2.37
N VAL A 89 -6.88 -10.11 -2.62
CA VAL A 89 -6.92 -8.65 -2.75
C VAL A 89 -7.40 -8.11 -1.42
N HIS A 90 -6.50 -7.46 -0.67
CA HIS A 90 -6.75 -6.90 0.64
C HIS A 90 -7.06 -5.40 0.52
N TYR A 91 -8.23 -4.98 1.01
CA TYR A 91 -8.69 -3.60 0.94
C TYR A 91 -8.53 -2.88 2.28
N GLY A 92 -8.07 -1.62 2.27
CA GLY A 92 -8.05 -0.75 3.44
C GLY A 92 -6.73 -0.81 4.23
N GLN A 93 -6.86 -0.74 5.55
CA GLN A 93 -5.70 -0.68 6.45
C GLN A 93 -4.96 -2.02 6.44
N THR A 94 -3.63 -1.97 6.30
CA THR A 94 -2.81 -3.18 6.30
C THR A 94 -1.48 -2.96 7.01
N CYS A 95 -1.00 -4.01 7.67
CA CYS A 95 0.33 -4.04 8.26
C CYS A 95 1.44 -4.43 7.26
N LEU A 96 1.06 -4.91 6.05
CA LEU A 96 1.98 -5.50 5.06
C LEU A 96 2.86 -6.60 5.66
N SER A 97 2.31 -7.39 6.59
CA SER A 97 2.96 -8.60 7.08
C SER A 97 3.22 -9.57 5.92
N PRO A 98 4.38 -10.27 5.91
CA PRO A 98 4.66 -11.28 4.90
C PRO A 98 3.58 -12.36 4.84
N THR A 99 3.30 -12.87 3.64
CA THR A 99 2.44 -14.03 3.44
C THR A 99 3.28 -15.30 3.24
N SER A 100 2.71 -16.46 3.60
CA SER A 100 3.40 -17.75 3.59
C SER A 100 3.10 -18.58 2.36
N VAL A 101 1.88 -18.49 1.82
CA VAL A 101 1.36 -19.38 0.78
C VAL A 101 0.73 -18.61 -0.36
N LEU A 102 -0.07 -17.58 -0.06
CA LEU A 102 -0.83 -16.85 -1.07
C LEU A 102 -0.23 -15.48 -1.37
N PRO A 103 -0.07 -15.10 -2.66
CA PRO A 103 0.25 -13.74 -3.01
C PRO A 103 -0.89 -12.79 -2.62
N ALA A 104 -0.53 -11.59 -2.18
CA ALA A 104 -1.48 -10.57 -1.74
C ALA A 104 -1.27 -9.25 -2.48
N PHE A 105 -2.35 -8.70 -3.03
CA PHE A 105 -2.38 -7.38 -3.65
C PHE A 105 -3.15 -6.42 -2.75
N PHE A 106 -2.58 -5.25 -2.46
CA PHE A 106 -3.12 -4.33 -1.46
C PHE A 106 -3.72 -3.10 -2.12
N VAL A 107 -4.93 -2.72 -1.69
CA VAL A 107 -5.65 -1.53 -2.13
C VAL A 107 -5.92 -0.66 -0.91
N PHE A 108 -5.09 0.35 -0.68
CA PHE A 108 -5.14 1.17 0.55
C PHE A 108 -6.33 2.13 0.59
N GLY A 109 -6.94 2.42 -0.56
CA GLY A 109 -7.96 3.45 -0.69
C GLY A 109 -7.35 4.83 -0.94
N LYS A 110 -8.24 5.81 -1.10
CA LYS A 110 -7.90 7.20 -1.43
C LYS A 110 -8.65 8.16 -0.52
N ALA A 111 -8.14 8.37 0.69
CA ALA A 111 -8.73 9.31 1.64
C ALA A 111 -8.52 10.76 1.19
N SER A 112 -9.59 11.56 1.27
CA SER A 112 -9.52 12.95 0.82
C SER A 112 -8.72 13.81 1.79
N ILE A 113 -7.82 14.63 1.25
CA ILE A 113 -7.12 15.67 1.99
C ILE A 113 -6.84 16.85 1.05
N LYS A 114 -6.99 18.07 1.57
CA LYS A 114 -6.68 19.29 0.83
C LYS A 114 -5.19 19.58 0.93
N VAL A 115 -4.44 19.29 -0.15
CA VAL A 115 -2.97 19.43 -0.23
C VAL A 115 -2.51 20.79 0.28
N SER A 116 -3.06 21.89 -0.26
CA SER A 116 -2.68 23.24 0.15
C SER A 116 -2.90 23.58 1.62
N SER A 117 -3.98 23.05 2.23
CA SER A 117 -4.22 23.24 3.66
C SER A 117 -3.23 22.42 4.50
N CYS A 118 -2.93 21.20 4.08
CA CYS A 118 -1.96 20.33 4.74
C CYS A 118 -0.57 20.97 4.71
N VAL A 119 -0.12 21.39 3.53
CA VAL A 119 1.18 22.03 3.30
C VAL A 119 1.30 23.32 4.11
N LYS A 120 0.27 24.18 4.09
CA LYS A 120 0.25 25.40 4.90
C LYS A 120 0.45 25.09 6.39
N HIS A 121 -0.32 24.15 6.94
CA HIS A 121 -0.20 23.80 8.37
C HIS A 121 1.13 23.15 8.73
N LEU A 122 1.71 22.34 7.83
CA LEU A 122 3.06 21.80 7.99
C LEU A 122 4.07 22.94 8.07
N LEU A 123 4.05 23.87 7.11
CA LEU A 123 4.96 25.01 7.08
C LEU A 123 4.80 25.95 8.28
N ASP A 124 3.57 26.21 8.72
CA ASP A 124 3.28 27.03 9.89
C ASP A 124 3.83 26.40 11.17
N HIS A 125 3.74 25.07 11.31
CA HIS A 125 4.29 24.36 12.47
C HIS A 125 5.82 24.28 12.44
N THR A 126 6.40 24.00 11.28
CA THR A 126 7.86 23.83 11.16
C THR A 126 8.60 25.16 11.10
N SER A 127 7.92 26.28 10.84
CA SER A 127 8.52 27.63 10.92
C SER A 127 9.14 27.97 12.28
N LYS A 128 8.80 27.22 13.32
CA LYS A 128 9.26 27.43 14.70
C LYS A 128 10.53 26.64 15.05
N SER A 129 11.04 25.80 14.14
CA SER A 129 12.18 24.93 14.39
C SER A 129 12.99 24.66 13.12
N ASP A 130 14.31 24.72 13.22
CA ASP A 130 15.23 24.39 12.12
C ASP A 130 15.56 22.88 12.03
N LYS A 131 14.86 22.05 12.81
CA LYS A 131 15.06 20.60 12.82
C LYS A 131 14.54 19.95 11.53
N PRO A 132 15.20 18.88 11.04
CA PRO A 132 14.65 18.04 9.99
C PRO A 132 13.29 17.47 10.40
N VAL A 133 12.41 17.25 9.42
CA VAL A 133 11.05 16.74 9.67
C VAL A 133 10.79 15.51 8.82
N MET A 134 10.48 14.40 9.50
CA MET A 134 10.01 13.17 8.87
C MET A 134 8.48 13.17 8.78
N ILE A 135 7.94 13.04 7.57
CA ILE A 135 6.50 12.93 7.31
C ILE A 135 6.12 11.45 7.22
N LEU A 136 5.36 11.00 8.22
CA LEU A 136 4.67 9.71 8.23
C LEU A 136 3.17 9.92 7.96
N TYR A 137 2.52 8.94 7.35
CA TYR A 137 1.13 9.04 6.91
C TYR A 137 0.42 7.68 6.92
N GLY A 138 -0.91 7.70 7.00
CA GLY A 138 -1.71 6.50 6.75
C GLY A 138 -1.67 6.11 5.28
N LEU A 139 -1.60 4.82 4.95
CA LEU A 139 -1.45 4.31 3.59
C LEU A 139 -2.57 4.78 2.64
N GLU A 140 -3.76 5.10 3.17
CA GLU A 140 -4.89 5.68 2.44
C GLU A 140 -4.58 7.07 1.83
N TYR A 141 -3.52 7.74 2.29
CA TYR A 141 -3.03 9.01 1.77
C TYR A 141 -1.87 8.87 0.78
N ALA A 142 -1.33 7.66 0.57
CA ALA A 142 -0.18 7.43 -0.31
C ALA A 142 -0.34 8.08 -1.70
N HIS A 143 -1.57 8.06 -2.22
CA HIS A 143 -1.91 8.64 -3.52
C HIS A 143 -1.74 10.17 -3.63
N VAL A 144 -1.75 10.93 -2.51
CA VAL A 144 -1.58 12.39 -2.52
C VAL A 144 -0.17 12.85 -2.14
N ILE A 145 0.65 11.94 -1.60
CA ILE A 145 1.98 12.28 -1.10
C ILE A 145 2.87 12.96 -2.15
N PRO A 146 2.89 12.50 -3.43
CA PRO A 146 3.65 13.20 -4.47
C PRO A 146 3.24 14.67 -4.63
N SER A 147 1.94 14.97 -4.56
CA SER A 147 1.44 16.35 -4.64
C SER A 147 1.82 17.19 -3.41
N ILE A 148 1.81 16.59 -2.21
CA ILE A 148 2.27 17.27 -0.98
C ILE A 148 3.76 17.59 -1.08
N GLN A 149 4.58 16.64 -1.55
CA GLN A 149 6.03 16.85 -1.75
C GLN A 149 6.29 17.97 -2.76
N GLU A 150 5.57 17.98 -3.88
CA GLU A 150 5.69 19.02 -4.89
C GLU A 150 5.32 20.40 -4.34
N GLU A 151 4.18 20.53 -3.66
CA GLU A 151 3.73 21.83 -3.13
C GLU A 151 4.61 22.31 -1.97
N LEU A 152 5.17 21.42 -1.14
CA LEU A 152 6.19 21.75 -0.15
C LEU A 152 7.46 22.33 -0.81
N ARG A 153 7.92 21.70 -1.89
CA ARG A 153 9.11 22.13 -2.65
C ARG A 153 8.91 23.50 -3.32
N LEU A 154 7.70 23.77 -3.80
CA LEU A 154 7.36 25.07 -4.40
C LEU A 154 7.23 26.20 -3.36
N SER A 155 6.79 25.87 -2.14
CA SER A 155 6.51 26.86 -1.10
C SER A 155 7.76 27.37 -0.39
N LYS A 156 8.88 26.62 -0.41
CA LYS A 156 10.17 27.06 0.12
C LYS A 156 11.34 26.48 -0.69
N PRO A 157 12.35 27.28 -1.09
CA PRO A 157 13.53 26.75 -1.78
C PRO A 157 14.31 25.76 -0.90
N GLU A 158 14.90 24.74 -1.54
CA GLU A 158 15.55 23.55 -0.96
C GLU A 158 16.62 23.83 0.12
N SER A 159 17.10 25.07 0.24
CA SER A 159 18.17 25.45 1.17
C SER A 159 17.73 25.71 2.62
N GLN A 160 16.42 25.75 2.93
CA GLN A 160 15.93 26.12 4.27
C GLN A 160 15.09 25.06 5.02
N LEU A 161 14.60 23.98 4.39
CA LEU A 161 13.90 22.92 5.13
C LEU A 161 14.20 21.51 4.63
N LYS A 162 14.56 20.64 5.58
CA LYS A 162 14.82 19.22 5.36
C LYS A 162 13.56 18.41 5.67
N PHE A 163 12.59 18.42 4.76
CA PHE A 163 11.50 17.45 4.81
C PHE A 163 11.95 16.14 4.19
N SER A 164 11.78 15.06 4.94
CA SER A 164 11.86 13.69 4.43
C SER A 164 10.47 13.07 4.51
N VAL A 165 10.11 12.27 3.52
CA VAL A 165 8.80 11.62 3.48
C VAL A 165 9.01 10.13 3.37
N ALA A 166 8.29 9.36 4.18
CA ALA A 166 8.37 7.92 4.09
C ALA A 166 7.77 7.39 2.79
N ASN A 167 8.30 6.28 2.30
CA ASN A 167 7.78 5.57 1.13
C ASN A 167 6.86 4.44 1.58
N VAL A 168 5.87 4.10 0.75
CA VAL A 168 5.12 2.86 0.93
C VAL A 168 6.03 1.69 0.57
N LEU A 169 6.06 0.66 1.43
CA LEU A 169 6.90 -0.52 1.25
C LEU A 169 6.65 -1.24 -0.09
N CYS A 170 5.38 -1.58 -0.34
CA CYS A 170 4.95 -2.28 -1.56
C CYS A 170 3.43 -2.22 -1.67
N SER A 171 2.88 -2.49 -2.86
CA SER A 171 1.44 -2.73 -3.06
C SER A 171 1.13 -4.19 -3.39
N PHE A 172 2.15 -5.06 -3.34
CA PHE A 172 2.06 -6.46 -3.70
C PHE A 172 3.11 -7.27 -2.93
N ILE A 173 2.68 -8.37 -2.31
CA ILE A 173 3.54 -9.34 -1.65
C ILE A 173 3.43 -10.67 -2.38
N THR A 174 4.60 -11.24 -2.71
CA THR A 174 4.72 -12.64 -3.14
C THR A 174 5.14 -13.47 -1.92
N PRO A 175 4.59 -14.68 -1.72
CA PRO A 175 5.04 -15.55 -0.66
C PRO A 175 6.53 -15.86 -0.83
N SER A 176 7.31 -15.74 0.24
CA SER A 176 8.67 -16.28 0.21
C SER A 176 8.62 -17.81 0.25
N LYS A 177 9.49 -18.45 -0.53
CA LYS A 177 9.68 -19.91 -0.50
C LYS A 177 10.57 -20.37 0.67
N ASP A 178 11.26 -19.45 1.36
CA ASP A 178 12.12 -19.78 2.49
C ASP A 178 11.58 -19.13 3.79
N PRO A 179 11.16 -19.92 4.79
CA PRO A 179 10.74 -19.41 6.11
C PRO A 179 11.81 -18.58 6.85
N ARG A 180 13.08 -18.62 6.40
CA ARG A 180 14.15 -17.78 6.97
C ARG A 180 14.11 -16.36 6.41
N GLU A 181 13.68 -16.15 5.17
CA GLU A 181 13.52 -14.80 4.61
C GLU A 181 12.36 -14.01 5.25
N SER A 182 11.37 -14.68 5.84
CA SER A 182 10.23 -14.04 6.51
C SER A 182 10.55 -13.56 7.94
N MET A 183 11.65 -14.04 8.54
CA MET A 183 12.20 -13.55 9.81
C MET A 183 13.57 -12.88 9.68
N GLU A 184 14.19 -12.95 8.51
CA GLU A 184 15.42 -12.20 8.23
C GLU A 184 15.07 -10.75 7.90
N HIS A 185 15.54 -9.86 8.78
CA HIS A 185 15.91 -8.52 8.34
C HIS A 185 16.78 -8.66 7.08
N PRO A 186 16.59 -7.83 6.03
CA PRO A 186 17.49 -7.87 4.89
C PRO A 186 18.90 -7.53 5.38
N VAL A 187 19.73 -8.57 5.54
CA VAL A 187 21.17 -8.43 5.73
C VAL A 187 21.75 -8.40 4.33
N PRO A 188 22.54 -7.37 3.97
CA PRO A 188 23.11 -7.29 2.64
C PRO A 188 24.10 -8.44 2.45
N SER A 189 23.81 -9.32 1.49
CA SER A 189 24.75 -10.31 0.98
C SER A 189 25.77 -9.62 0.06
N GLY A 190 27.03 -9.58 0.49
CA GLY A 190 28.18 -9.39 -0.41
C GLY A 190 28.88 -8.02 -0.35
N GLU A 191 29.96 -8.02 0.42
CA GLU A 191 31.21 -7.22 0.41
C GLU A 191 31.32 -5.89 -0.38
N ASP A 192 31.77 -4.88 0.37
CA ASP A 192 32.50 -3.66 0.00
C ASP A 192 31.80 -2.54 -0.79
N SER A 193 31.07 -1.68 -0.05
CA SER A 193 31.43 -0.26 0.07
C SER A 193 30.58 0.44 1.16
N LEU A 194 31.28 1.21 1.99
CA LEU A 194 30.79 1.88 3.18
C LEU A 194 29.77 2.98 2.86
N SER A 195 28.47 2.72 3.04
CA SER A 195 27.48 3.76 3.38
C SER A 195 26.36 3.14 4.25
N SER A 196 26.44 3.35 5.56
CA SER A 196 25.53 2.76 6.54
C SER A 196 24.24 3.58 6.67
N SER A 197 23.39 3.61 5.63
CA SER A 197 22.02 4.12 5.77
C SER A 197 21.17 3.12 6.57
N ARG A 198 20.61 3.56 7.70
CA ARG A 198 19.68 2.72 8.49
C ARG A 198 18.28 2.81 7.87
N ASN A 199 17.75 1.66 7.47
CA ASN A 199 16.38 1.53 6.98
C ASN A 199 15.41 1.35 8.14
N TYR A 200 14.44 2.23 8.25
CA TYR A 200 13.39 2.19 9.28
C TYR A 200 12.05 1.80 8.65
N ARG A 201 11.21 1.09 9.42
CA ARG A 201 9.91 0.61 8.96
C ARG A 201 8.85 0.77 10.05
N LEU A 202 7.67 1.25 9.67
CA LEU A 202 6.51 1.37 10.56
C LEU A 202 5.21 1.34 9.76
N GLY A 203 4.28 0.43 10.09
CA GLY A 203 2.93 0.44 9.51
C GLY A 203 2.88 0.41 7.97
N GLY A 204 3.75 -0.38 7.33
CA GLY A 204 3.85 -0.45 5.88
C GLY A 204 4.60 0.70 5.21
N LEU A 205 5.12 1.66 5.99
CA LEU A 205 6.01 2.71 5.52
C LEU A 205 7.48 2.35 5.76
N THR A 206 8.35 2.88 4.92
CA THR A 206 9.82 2.75 5.01
C THR A 206 10.51 4.08 4.76
N TRP A 207 11.59 4.36 5.47
CA TRP A 207 12.43 5.54 5.21
C TRP A 207 13.87 5.29 5.63
N ASP A 208 14.77 6.06 5.04
CA ASP A 208 16.18 6.05 5.41
C ASP A 208 16.52 7.38 6.08
N LEU A 209 17.39 7.34 7.08
CA LEU A 209 17.98 8.54 7.67
C LEU A 209 19.42 8.70 7.19
N PRO A 210 19.89 9.94 6.96
CA PRO A 210 21.29 10.21 6.66
C PRO A 210 22.22 9.64 7.74
N GLU A 211 23.41 9.23 7.32
CA GLU A 211 24.41 8.67 8.23
C GLU A 211 24.73 9.63 9.38
N GLY A 212 24.66 9.13 10.61
CA GLY A 212 24.87 9.92 11.83
C GLY A 212 23.62 10.62 12.40
N SER A 213 22.49 10.64 11.69
CA SER A 213 21.21 11.17 12.20
C SER A 213 20.39 10.09 12.93
N LYS A 214 19.76 10.46 14.04
CA LYS A 214 18.79 9.66 14.79
C LYS A 214 17.40 10.28 14.67
N ILE A 215 16.36 9.47 14.90
CA ILE A 215 14.98 9.95 14.94
C ILE A 215 14.72 10.93 16.10
N GLU A 216 15.60 10.94 17.11
CA GLU A 216 15.56 11.82 18.28
C GLU A 216 16.15 13.22 18.00
N ASP A 217 16.90 13.36 16.90
CA ASP A 217 17.59 14.61 16.51
C ASP A 217 16.61 15.60 15.85
#